data_AF-A0A075FZY4-F1
#
_entry.id   AF-A0A075FZY4-F1
#
_cell.length_a   1.000
_cell.length_b   1.000
_cell.length_c   1.000
_cell.angle_alpha   90.00
_cell.angle_beta   90.00
_cell.angle_gamma   90.00
#
_symmetry.space_group_name_H-M   'P 1'
#
loop_
_entity.id
_entity.type
_entity.pdbx_description
1 polymer ?
#
loop_
_entity_poly.entity_id
_entity_poly.type
_entity_poly.pdbx_seq_one_letter_code
_entity_poly.pdbx_strand_id
1 'polypeptide(L)'
;MIVGIRDTPVSESDPYSAQMRKRMIEHRYAGEDVEAWIMPDIEGISYGRKVGYEVRETEDIPTEVFEVSATGVRGGNRANVSERVMEFMIAEGIWDGE
;
A
#
# COMPACT_ATOMS: atom_id res chain seq x y z
N MET A 1 6.68 -4.48 11.91
CA MET A 1 6.31 -3.17 11.32
C MET A 1 4.80 -3.12 11.10
N ILE A 2 4.11 -2.01 11.35
CA ILE A 2 2.68 -1.87 11.06
C ILE A 2 2.49 -1.04 9.79
N VAL A 3 1.70 -1.54 8.85
CA VAL A 3 1.25 -0.82 7.65
C VAL A 3 -0.21 -0.44 7.85
N GLY A 4 -0.46 0.84 8.10
CA GLY A 4 -1.81 1.39 8.25
C GLY A 4 -2.51 1.55 6.91
N ILE A 5 -3.76 1.09 6.81
CA ILE A 5 -4.60 1.17 5.62
C ILE A 5 -5.83 1.99 5.97
N ARG A 6 -6.03 3.13 5.33
CA ARG A 6 -7.25 3.91 5.51
C ARG A 6 -8.45 3.16 4.93
N ASP A 7 -9.54 3.07 5.69
CA ASP A 7 -10.83 2.60 5.18
C ASP A 7 -11.45 3.68 4.29
N THR A 8 -11.46 3.45 2.98
CA THR A 8 -11.96 4.41 1.98
C THR A 8 -13.00 3.73 1.10
N PRO A 9 -14.08 4.44 0.71
CA PRO A 9 -15.04 3.93 -0.25
C PRO A 9 -14.38 3.58 -1.58
N VAL A 10 -14.89 2.54 -2.24
CA VAL A 10 -14.40 2.13 -3.56
C VAL A 10 -14.82 3.15 -4.62
N SER A 11 -13.87 3.55 -5.45
CA SER A 11 -14.04 4.52 -6.53
C SER A 11 -13.08 4.21 -7.69
N GLU A 12 -13.11 5.00 -8.77
CA GLU A 12 -12.11 4.87 -9.85
C GLU A 12 -10.68 5.19 -9.39
N SER A 13 -10.52 6.14 -8.45
CA SER A 13 -9.23 6.46 -7.86
C SER A 13 -8.79 5.42 -6.82
N ASP A 14 -9.74 4.75 -6.19
CA ASP A 14 -9.57 3.80 -5.10
C ASP A 14 -10.32 2.49 -5.39
N PRO A 15 -9.86 1.68 -6.37
CA PRO A 15 -10.65 0.58 -6.92
C PRO A 15 -10.79 -0.64 -5.98
N TYR A 16 -10.07 -0.66 -4.86
CA TYR A 16 -9.99 -1.81 -3.97
C TYR A 16 -10.42 -1.45 -2.54
N SER A 17 -11.29 -2.30 -1.97
CA SER A 17 -11.66 -2.19 -0.55
C SER A 17 -10.45 -2.28 0.36
N ALA A 18 -10.56 -1.74 1.58
CA ALA A 18 -9.47 -1.80 2.57
C ALA A 18 -9.06 -3.25 2.88
N GLN A 19 -10.02 -4.17 2.85
CA GLN A 19 -9.85 -5.60 3.10
C GLN A 19 -9.09 -6.27 1.96
N MET A 20 -9.38 -5.91 0.71
CA MET A 20 -8.59 -6.38 -0.43
C MET A 20 -7.15 -5.88 -0.35
N ARG A 21 -6.96 -4.59 -0.08
CA ARG A 21 -5.63 -3.99 0.13
C ARG A 21 -4.87 -4.63 1.28
N LYS A 22 -5.55 -4.95 2.39
CA LYS A 22 -4.98 -5.67 3.54
C LYS A 22 -4.43 -7.02 3.12
N ARG A 23 -5.24 -7.85 2.44
CA ARG A 23 -4.80 -9.17 1.95
C ARG A 23 -3.63 -9.07 0.98
N MET A 24 -3.64 -8.07 0.10
CA MET A 24 -2.55 -7.80 -0.85
C MET A 24 -1.23 -7.49 -0.13
N ILE A 25 -1.26 -6.61 0.88
CA ILE A 25 -0.09 -6.25 1.68
C ILE A 25 0.40 -7.45 2.50
N GLU A 26 -0.50 -8.18 3.16
CA GLU A 26 -0.16 -9.39 3.93
C GLU A 26 0.43 -10.48 3.04
N HIS A 27 -0.07 -10.64 1.81
CA HIS A 27 0.48 -11.58 0.84
C HIS A 27 1.90 -11.17 0.41
N ARG A 28 2.11 -9.88 0.12
CA ARG A 28 3.43 -9.35 -0.26
C ARG A 28 4.48 -9.59 0.82
N TYR A 29 4.12 -9.36 2.08
CA TYR A 29 5.01 -9.51 3.23
C TYR A 29 4.89 -10.86 3.92
N ALA A 30 4.28 -11.88 3.27
CA ALA A 30 4.13 -13.19 3.88
C ALA A 30 5.50 -13.80 4.22
N GLY A 31 5.70 -14.10 5.52
CA GLY A 31 6.97 -14.58 6.07
C GLY A 31 7.85 -13.49 6.70
N GLU A 32 7.43 -12.22 6.63
CA GLU A 32 8.11 -11.07 7.24
C GLU A 32 7.32 -10.57 8.47
N ASP A 33 7.99 -9.85 9.39
CA ASP A 33 7.37 -9.26 10.59
C ASP A 33 6.63 -7.96 10.24
N VAL A 34 5.55 -8.09 9.45
CA VAL A 34 4.72 -6.98 8.98
C VAL A 34 3.25 -7.28 9.27
N GLU A 35 2.58 -6.36 9.96
CA GLU A 35 1.14 -6.41 10.22
C GLU A 35 0.43 -5.31 9.45
N ALA A 36 -0.59 -5.68 8.66
CA ALA A 36 -1.45 -4.72 7.99
C ALA A 36 -2.67 -4.43 8.87
N TRP A 37 -2.92 -3.15 9.18
CA TRP A 37 -4.03 -2.75 10.04
C TRP A 37 -4.95 -1.75 9.32
N ILE A 38 -6.25 -2.04 9.30
CA ILE A 38 -7.25 -1.12 8.76
C ILE A 38 -7.53 -0.08 9.83
N MET A 39 -7.18 1.16 9.52
CA MET A 39 -7.32 2.30 10.41
C MET A 39 -8.75 2.83 10.35
N PRO A 40 -9.36 3.17 11.51
CA PRO A 40 -10.59 3.93 11.52
C PRO A 40 -10.35 5.32 10.90
N ASP A 41 -11.44 6.02 10.56
CA ASP A 41 -11.34 7.43 10.19
C ASP A 41 -10.73 8.23 11.36
N ILE A 42 -9.73 9.06 11.03
CA ILE A 42 -9.04 9.93 11.97
C ILE A 42 -9.13 11.38 11.50
N GLU A 43 -9.29 12.31 12.45
CA GLU A 43 -9.35 13.74 12.17
C GLU A 43 -7.95 14.38 12.08
N GLY A 44 -6.93 13.70 12.59
CA GLY A 44 -5.55 14.17 12.52
C GLY A 44 -4.58 13.26 13.26
N ILE A 45 -3.29 13.49 13.01
CA ILE A 45 -2.19 12.82 13.71
C ILE A 45 -1.60 13.82 14.70
N SER A 46 -1.78 13.58 15.99
CA SER A 46 -1.17 14.37 17.06
C SER A 46 -0.02 13.58 17.69
N TYR A 47 1.19 14.13 17.67
CA TYR A 47 2.37 13.52 18.30
C TYR A 47 3.10 14.54 19.18
N GLY A 48 3.58 14.08 20.34
CA GLY A 48 4.27 14.91 21.33
C GLY A 48 5.75 15.12 21.02
N ARG A 49 6.45 15.83 21.93
CA ARG A 49 7.91 15.85 21.94
C ARG A 49 8.42 14.54 22.56
N LYS A 50 9.43 13.92 21.94
CA LYS A 50 10.08 12.68 22.44
C LYS A 50 9.13 11.47 22.56
N VAL A 51 8.30 11.21 21.54
CA VAL A 51 7.35 10.08 21.49
C VAL A 51 7.99 8.68 21.44
N GLY A 52 9.33 8.59 21.38
CA GLY A 52 10.05 7.33 21.41
C GLY A 52 10.22 6.66 20.03
N TYR A 53 9.66 7.25 18.98
CA TYR A 53 9.90 6.87 17.59
C TYR A 53 10.36 8.07 16.76
N GLU A 54 11.12 7.79 15.71
CA GLU A 54 11.52 8.79 14.71
C GLU A 54 10.31 9.14 13.84
N VAL A 55 10.04 10.43 13.68
CA VAL A 55 9.15 10.93 12.63
C VAL A 55 10.06 11.33 11.47
N ARG A 56 10.04 10.54 10.40
CA ARG A 56 10.87 10.77 9.23
C ARG A 56 10.03 11.33 8.10
N GLU A 57 10.29 12.58 7.75
CA GLU A 57 9.91 13.17 6.47
C GLU A 57 11.19 13.22 5.63
N THR A 58 11.20 12.52 4.50
CA THR A 58 12.43 12.28 3.73
C THR A 58 12.28 12.89 2.34
N GLU A 59 13.18 13.82 2.01
CA GLU A 59 13.33 14.39 0.66
C GLU A 59 14.40 13.65 -0.17
N ASP A 60 15.18 12.78 0.48
CA ASP A 60 16.27 11.98 -0.08
C ASP A 60 15.80 10.65 -0.68
N ILE A 61 14.58 10.60 -1.22
CA ILE A 61 14.07 9.43 -1.95
C ILE A 61 14.72 9.40 -3.34
N PRO A 62 15.31 8.27 -3.79
CA PRO A 62 15.84 8.15 -5.15
C PRO A 62 14.79 8.47 -6.22
N THR A 63 15.21 9.12 -7.30
CA THR A 63 14.28 9.61 -8.32
C THR A 63 13.41 8.50 -8.92
N GLU A 64 14.01 7.33 -9.16
CA GLU A 64 13.34 6.12 -9.62
C GLU A 64 12.16 5.67 -8.73
N VAL A 65 12.17 5.96 -7.43
CA VAL A 65 11.03 5.63 -6.55
C VAL A 65 9.85 6.58 -6.80
N PHE A 66 10.09 7.82 -7.25
CA PHE A 66 9.01 8.73 -7.66
C PHE A 66 8.31 8.30 -8.94
N GLU A 67 8.93 7.42 -9.75
CA GLU A 67 8.29 6.82 -10.93
C GLU A 67 7.21 5.79 -10.54
N VAL A 68 7.23 5.30 -9.29
CA VAL A 68 6.20 4.39 -8.76
C VAL A 68 4.94 5.19 -8.46
N SER A 69 3.95 5.06 -9.34
CA SER A 69 2.69 5.80 -9.25
C SER A 69 1.49 4.87 -9.37
N ALA A 70 0.57 4.97 -8.40
CA ALA A 70 -0.69 4.21 -8.43
C ALA A 70 -1.53 4.57 -9.67
N THR A 71 -1.46 5.81 -10.15
CA THR A 71 -2.11 6.24 -11.40
C THR A 71 -1.53 5.51 -12.61
N GLY A 72 -0.20 5.37 -12.67
CA GLY A 72 0.48 4.61 -13.73
C GLY A 72 0.10 3.13 -13.71
N VAL A 73 0.06 2.52 -12.52
CA VAL A 73 -0.35 1.12 -12.34
C VAL A 73 -1.79 0.88 -12.80
N ARG A 74 -2.73 1.77 -12.43
CA ARG A 74 -4.12 1.70 -12.91
C ARG A 74 -4.24 1.90 -14.42
N GLY A 75 -3.34 2.69 -15.02
CA GLY A 75 -3.23 2.87 -16.47
C GLY A 75 -2.53 1.72 -17.22
N GLY A 76 -2.12 0.66 -16.52
CA GLY A 76 -1.51 -0.54 -17.11
C GLY A 76 0.02 -0.62 -16.98
N ASN A 77 0.71 0.43 -16.50
CA ASN A 77 2.14 0.35 -16.23
C ASN A 77 2.41 -0.37 -14.91
N ARG A 78 2.58 -1.69 -14.98
CA ARG A 78 2.81 -2.55 -13.80
C ARG A 78 4.29 -2.88 -13.56
N ALA A 79 5.22 -2.23 -14.27
CA ALA A 79 6.65 -2.56 -14.21
C ALA A 79 7.26 -2.49 -12.79
N ASN A 80 6.70 -1.63 -11.93
CA ASN A 80 7.16 -1.42 -10.55
C ASN A 80 6.26 -2.10 -9.50
N VAL A 81 5.35 -2.99 -9.91
CA VAL A 81 4.53 -3.79 -8.99
C VAL A 81 5.32 -5.04 -8.61
N SER A 82 5.37 -5.35 -7.31
CA SER A 82 6.07 -6.55 -6.82
C SER A 82 5.46 -7.82 -7.42
N GLU A 83 6.33 -8.79 -7.77
CA GLU A 83 5.92 -10.11 -8.29
C GLU A 83 4.84 -10.78 -7.43
N ARG A 84 5.00 -10.81 -6.09
CA ARG A 84 4.00 -11.39 -5.18
C ARG A 84 2.66 -10.67 -5.25
N VAL A 85 2.66 -9.36 -5.50
CA VAL A 85 1.41 -8.61 -5.69
C VAL A 85 0.82 -8.95 -7.06
N MET A 86 1.62 -9.03 -8.12
CA MET A 86 1.14 -9.48 -9.43
C MET A 86 0.47 -10.86 -9.35
N GLU A 87 1.13 -11.83 -8.72
CA GLU A 87 0.63 -13.18 -8.47
C GLU A 87 -0.70 -13.16 -7.72
N PHE A 88 -0.77 -12.39 -6.62
CA PHE A 88 -1.99 -12.22 -5.85
C PHE A 88 -3.14 -11.66 -6.71
N MET A 89 -2.87 -10.64 -7.51
CA MET A 89 -3.89 -9.98 -8.34
C MET A 89 -4.42 -10.89 -9.44
N ILE A 90 -3.57 -11.71 -10.03
CA ILE A 90 -3.95 -12.73 -11.02
C ILE A 90 -4.75 -13.85 -10.34
N ALA A 91 -4.30 -14.34 -9.18
CA ALA A 91 -4.97 -15.40 -8.44
C ALA A 91 -6.38 -15.00 -7.95
N GLU A 92 -6.59 -13.73 -7.60
CA GLU A 92 -7.90 -13.18 -7.24
C GLU A 92 -8.76 -12.84 -8.48
N GLY A 93 -8.27 -13.06 -9.70
CA GLY A 93 -8.98 -12.80 -10.95
C GLY A 93 -9.22 -11.31 -11.22
N ILE A 94 -8.44 -10.43 -10.60
CA ILE A 94 -8.57 -8.98 -10.74
C ILE A 94 -7.83 -8.51 -12.00
N TRP A 95 -6.68 -9.11 -12.27
CA TRP A 95 -5.88 -8.85 -13.45
C TRP A 95 -5.78 -10.10 -14.31
N ASP A 96 -5.81 -9.91 -15.62
CA ASP A 96 -5.52 -10.99 -16.55
C ASP A 96 -4.07 -11.44 -16.36
N GLY A 97 -3.86 -12.76 -16.40
CA GLY A 97 -2.52 -13.34 -16.48
C GLY A 97 -1.98 -13.18 -17.90
N GLU A 98 -0.76 -12.67 -18.03
CA GLU A 98 0.02 -12.77 -19.28
C GLU A 98 0.77 -14.11 -19.35
#